data_AF-A0A3C1KL05-F1
#
_entry.id   AF-A0A3C1KL05-F1
#
_cell.length_a   1.000
_cell.length_b   1.000
_cell.length_c   1.000
_cell.angle_alpha   90.00
_cell.angle_beta   90.00
_cell.angle_gamma   90.00
#
_symmetry.space_group_name_H-M   'P 1'
#
loop_
_entity.id
_entity.type
_entity.pdbx_description
1 polymer ?
#
loop_
_entity_poly.entity_id
_entity_poly.type
_entity_poly.pdbx_seq_one_letter_code
_entity_poly.pdbx_strand_id
1 'polypeptide(L)'
;MCLSWYPASFFAMLQGSSCITRGNAHNNSNSNRCQDEPLMTTLPTPPPQTPVVDLVIRLGLAALLAWLAMRVFAPFAALMIWAVVLAIALYPITRWIATRLGISGGWSATLLVLAILALLGTPTVMLGMSFIDDMLRAYGAVMDGTFHLPPPGDNVAEWPLVGPQIHATWQSASANLAEFIGEHQQQLRDTARRAASALLGGVGTLLSLLASFIIAGVMMAYAQPGESTTQRIFRRICGEQVGDDLHTLSVATVRSVAMGVVGVSFIQALLLGVGFLLAGIPIPGILAVAALLLGIVQVPAA
;
A
#
# COMPACT_ATOMS: atom_id res chain seq x y z
N MET A 1 -14.59 26.88 -23.26
CA MET A 1 -14.06 25.72 -24.02
C MET A 1 -14.48 24.45 -23.29
N CYS A 2 -15.60 23.87 -23.71
CA CYS A 2 -16.12 22.60 -23.19
C CYS A 2 -15.58 21.47 -24.07
N LEU A 3 -14.82 20.53 -23.51
CA LEU A 3 -14.66 19.21 -24.11
C LEU A 3 -15.07 18.16 -23.10
N SER A 4 -16.33 17.76 -23.23
CA SER A 4 -16.93 16.55 -22.68
C SER A 4 -16.34 15.35 -23.42
N TRP A 5 -15.57 14.54 -22.72
CA TRP A 5 -15.21 13.19 -23.16
C TRP A 5 -16.14 12.20 -22.45
N TYR A 6 -17.06 11.61 -23.20
CA TYR A 6 -17.69 10.33 -22.84
C TYR A 6 -17.74 9.44 -24.09
N PRO A 7 -17.40 8.14 -23.98
CA PRO A 7 -17.33 7.21 -25.10
C PRO A 7 -18.71 6.56 -25.31
N ALA A 8 -19.29 6.69 -26.50
CA ALA A 8 -20.60 6.11 -26.82
C ALA A 8 -20.68 5.46 -28.21
N SER A 9 -19.55 5.11 -28.82
CA SER A 9 -19.49 4.58 -30.20
C SER A 9 -19.08 3.10 -30.31
N PHE A 10 -18.91 2.37 -29.21
CA PHE A 10 -18.47 0.96 -29.27
C PHE A 10 -19.54 -0.09 -28.92
N PHE A 11 -20.76 0.31 -28.57
CA PHE A 11 -21.81 -0.64 -28.12
C PHE A 11 -23.03 -0.75 -29.04
N ALA A 12 -23.06 -0.02 -30.16
CA ALA A 12 -24.22 0.01 -31.06
C ALA A 12 -24.22 -1.07 -32.17
N MET A 13 -23.27 -1.99 -32.19
CA MET A 13 -23.10 -2.96 -33.29
C MET A 13 -23.57 -4.40 -32.97
N LEU A 14 -24.25 -4.61 -31.83
CA LEU A 14 -24.73 -5.93 -31.38
C LEU A 14 -26.18 -5.92 -30.87
N GLN A 15 -27.07 -5.20 -31.54
CA GLN A 15 -28.51 -5.49 -31.44
C GLN A 15 -29.10 -5.59 -32.85
N GLY A 16 -29.20 -6.83 -33.31
CA GLY A 16 -30.16 -7.20 -34.33
C GLY A 16 -31.55 -6.77 -33.88
N SER A 17 -32.18 -5.90 -34.65
CA SER A 17 -33.61 -5.62 -34.54
C SER A 17 -34.25 -6.09 -35.84
N SER A 18 -34.95 -7.21 -35.73
CA SER A 18 -35.87 -7.71 -36.72
C SER A 18 -37.05 -6.74 -36.88
N CYS A 19 -37.37 -6.46 -38.16
CA CYS A 19 -38.70 -6.38 -38.76
C CYS A 19 -39.69 -5.23 -38.39
N ILE A 20 -40.59 -4.98 -39.36
CA ILE A 20 -41.82 -4.15 -39.36
C ILE A 20 -41.54 -2.67 -39.73
N THR A 21 -42.07 -2.04 -40.79
CA THR A 21 -43.17 -2.29 -41.76
C THR A 21 -43.02 -1.30 -42.92
N ARG A 22 -43.43 -1.66 -44.15
CA ARG A 22 -44.42 -0.88 -44.93
C ARG A 22 -44.75 -1.59 -46.24
N GLY A 23 -46.02 -1.95 -46.40
CA GLY A 23 -46.56 -2.35 -47.68
C GLY A 23 -46.73 -1.15 -48.62
N ASN A 24 -46.73 -1.48 -49.91
CA ASN A 24 -47.58 -0.96 -51.00
C ASN A 24 -46.76 -0.54 -52.23
N ALA A 25 -46.94 -1.25 -53.33
CA ALA A 25 -47.18 -0.70 -54.68
C ALA A 25 -47.03 -1.78 -55.75
N HIS A 26 -48.02 -1.83 -56.63
CA HIS A 26 -47.95 -2.31 -58.01
C HIS A 26 -46.55 -2.22 -58.65
N ASN A 27 -46.11 -3.24 -59.38
CA ASN A 27 -46.00 -3.16 -60.85
C ASN A 27 -45.49 -4.48 -61.44
N ASN A 28 -46.02 -4.81 -62.61
CA ASN A 28 -45.69 -5.93 -63.46
C ASN A 28 -44.55 -5.51 -64.41
N SER A 29 -43.41 -6.22 -64.47
CA SER A 29 -42.62 -6.35 -65.71
C SER A 29 -41.48 -7.36 -65.57
N ASN A 30 -41.56 -8.42 -66.38
CA ASN A 30 -40.48 -9.20 -66.99
C ASN A 30 -39.02 -8.84 -66.64
N SER A 31 -38.29 -9.85 -66.14
CA SER A 31 -36.93 -10.12 -66.61
C SER A 31 -36.63 -11.62 -66.58
N ASN A 32 -36.64 -12.24 -67.76
CA ASN A 32 -36.15 -13.58 -68.02
C ASN A 32 -34.62 -13.68 -67.85
N ARG A 33 -34.15 -14.92 -67.62
CA ARG A 33 -32.75 -15.43 -67.62
C ARG A 33 -31.98 -15.16 -66.32
N CYS A 34 -31.28 -16.11 -65.70
CA CYS A 34 -30.59 -17.29 -66.22
C CYS A 34 -30.86 -18.53 -65.36
N GLN A 35 -30.96 -19.69 -66.01
CA GLN A 35 -30.50 -20.95 -65.44
C GLN A 35 -29.05 -20.75 -65.02
N ASP A 36 -28.71 -21.10 -63.79
CA ASP A 36 -27.43 -21.67 -63.39
C ASP A 36 -27.63 -22.24 -61.99
N GLU A 37 -27.70 -23.56 -61.90
CA GLU A 37 -27.42 -24.28 -60.66
C GLU A 37 -25.90 -24.43 -60.59
N PRO A 38 -25.19 -23.75 -59.68
CA PRO A 38 -23.85 -24.18 -59.31
C PRO A 38 -23.95 -24.99 -58.03
N LEU A 39 -23.53 -26.25 -58.13
CA LEU A 39 -23.01 -27.10 -57.05
C LEU A 39 -23.38 -26.64 -55.62
N MET A 40 -24.30 -27.35 -54.97
CA MET A 40 -24.22 -27.55 -53.53
C MET A 40 -22.89 -28.26 -53.22
N THR A 41 -21.82 -27.48 -53.21
CA THR A 41 -20.60 -27.83 -52.52
C THR A 41 -21.03 -27.86 -51.07
N THR A 42 -21.24 -29.06 -50.53
CA THR A 42 -21.32 -29.24 -49.09
C THR A 42 -20.02 -28.68 -48.54
N LEU A 43 -20.03 -27.40 -48.12
CA LEU A 43 -18.94 -26.84 -47.37
C LEU A 43 -18.69 -27.84 -46.24
N PRO A 44 -17.45 -28.32 -46.05
CA PRO A 44 -17.17 -29.19 -44.92
C PRO A 44 -17.71 -28.49 -43.68
N THR A 45 -18.74 -29.08 -43.07
CA THR A 45 -19.25 -28.59 -41.80
C THR A 45 -18.03 -28.51 -40.89
N PRO A 46 -17.76 -27.36 -40.25
CA PRO A 46 -16.64 -27.27 -39.33
C PRO A 46 -16.75 -28.46 -38.37
N PRO A 47 -15.63 -29.16 -38.08
CA PRO A 47 -15.67 -30.32 -37.20
C PRO A 47 -16.40 -29.92 -35.91
N PRO A 48 -17.13 -30.85 -35.26
CA PRO A 48 -17.84 -30.54 -34.03
C PRO A 48 -16.83 -30.02 -33.01
N GLN A 49 -16.72 -28.70 -32.91
CA GLN A 49 -15.90 -28.05 -31.89
C GLN A 49 -16.60 -28.42 -30.61
N THR A 50 -15.96 -29.25 -29.79
CA THR A 50 -16.53 -29.59 -28.50
C THR A 50 -16.48 -28.29 -27.70
N PRO A 51 -17.63 -27.61 -27.47
CA PRO A 51 -17.63 -26.27 -26.87
C PRO A 51 -17.00 -26.29 -25.48
N VAL A 52 -16.94 -27.48 -24.86
CA VAL A 52 -16.24 -27.76 -23.61
C VAL A 52 -14.73 -27.59 -23.75
N VAL A 53 -14.10 -28.07 -24.83
CA VAL A 53 -12.64 -27.94 -25.04
C VAL A 53 -12.26 -26.48 -25.28
N ASP A 54 -13.01 -25.75 -26.10
CA ASP A 54 -12.78 -24.31 -26.31
C ASP A 54 -13.01 -23.50 -25.02
N LEU A 55 -14.04 -23.83 -24.25
CA LEU A 55 -14.30 -23.20 -22.96
C LEU A 55 -13.18 -23.48 -21.97
N VAL A 56 -12.69 -24.72 -21.89
CA VAL A 56 -11.59 -25.12 -20.99
C VAL A 56 -10.29 -24.44 -21.40
N ILE A 57 -9.96 -24.38 -22.70
CA ILE A 57 -8.76 -23.68 -23.18
C ILE A 57 -8.85 -22.18 -22.87
N ARG A 58 -10.02 -21.55 -23.10
CA ARG A 58 -10.19 -20.11 -22.87
C ARG A 58 -10.17 -19.77 -21.37
N LEU A 59 -10.79 -20.58 -20.52
CA LEU A 59 -10.70 -20.45 -19.06
C LEU A 59 -9.27 -20.71 -18.56
N GLY A 60 -8.59 -21.74 -19.08
CA GLY A 60 -7.22 -22.06 -18.74
C GLY A 60 -6.26 -20.93 -19.11
N LEU A 61 -6.42 -20.35 -20.30
CA LEU A 61 -5.64 -19.19 -20.74
C LEU A 61 -5.94 -17.95 -19.89
N ALA A 62 -7.22 -17.69 -19.58
CA ALA A 62 -7.61 -16.59 -18.71
C ALA A 62 -7.05 -16.75 -17.29
N ALA A 63 -7.08 -17.96 -16.73
CA ALA A 63 -6.50 -18.27 -15.42
C ALA A 63 -4.98 -18.13 -15.41
N LEU A 64 -4.29 -18.59 -16.46
CA LEU A 64 -2.84 -18.43 -16.60
C LEU A 64 -2.44 -16.95 -16.71
N LEU A 65 -3.18 -16.17 -17.50
CA LEU A 65 -2.96 -14.72 -17.63
C LEU A 65 -3.21 -14.01 -16.30
N ALA A 66 -4.29 -14.36 -15.60
CA ALA A 66 -4.58 -13.81 -14.28
C ALA A 66 -3.48 -14.17 -13.26
N TRP A 67 -2.97 -15.41 -13.28
CA TRP A 67 -1.89 -15.84 -12.40
C TRP A 67 -0.58 -15.11 -12.69
N LEU A 68 -0.21 -14.94 -13.95
CA LEU A 68 0.97 -14.15 -14.35
C LEU A 68 0.83 -12.68 -13.96
N ALA A 69 -0.34 -12.08 -14.20
CA ALA A 69 -0.63 -10.71 -13.80
C ALA A 69 -0.51 -10.53 -12.27
N MET A 70 -1.07 -11.46 -11.49
CA MET A 70 -0.97 -11.44 -10.03
C MET A 70 0.49 -11.59 -9.56
N ARG A 71 1.29 -12.42 -10.23
CA ARG A 71 2.71 -12.60 -9.88
C ARG A 71 3.55 -11.33 -10.14
N VAL A 72 3.25 -10.61 -11.22
CA VAL A 72 3.90 -9.32 -11.53
C VAL A 72 3.40 -8.21 -10.60
N PHE A 73 2.13 -8.23 -10.20
CA PHE A 73 1.53 -7.23 -9.32
C PHE A 73 1.83 -7.45 -7.83
N ALA A 74 2.14 -8.69 -7.42
CA ALA A 74 2.42 -9.08 -6.02
C ALA A 74 3.34 -8.12 -5.23
N PRO A 75 4.50 -7.65 -5.75
CA PRO A 75 5.36 -6.73 -5.00
C PRO A 75 4.71 -5.36 -4.72
N PHE A 76 3.73 -4.94 -5.53
CA PHE A 76 3.01 -3.68 -5.36
C PHE A 76 1.71 -3.84 -4.57
N ALA A 77 1.23 -5.07 -4.39
CA ALA A 77 -0.06 -5.33 -3.75
C ALA A 77 -0.11 -4.78 -2.33
N ALA A 78 0.94 -4.99 -1.53
CA ALA A 78 1.03 -4.47 -0.16
C ALA A 78 0.92 -2.94 -0.14
N LEU A 79 1.69 -2.26 -1.01
CA LEU A 79 1.70 -0.80 -1.13
C LEU A 79 0.34 -0.25 -1.58
N MET A 80 -0.35 -0.93 -2.51
CA MET A 80 -1.68 -0.55 -2.98
C MET A 80 -2.75 -0.74 -1.90
N ILE A 81 -2.68 -1.84 -1.13
CA ILE A 81 -3.58 -2.09 0.00
C ILE A 81 -3.44 -0.98 1.04
N TRP A 82 -2.20 -0.64 1.43
CA TRP A 82 -1.93 0.47 2.34
C TRP A 82 -2.47 1.80 1.81
N ALA A 83 -2.28 2.07 0.52
CA ALA A 83 -2.80 3.28 -0.11
C ALA A 83 -4.34 3.36 -0.06
N VAL A 84 -5.04 2.26 -0.32
CA VAL A 84 -6.51 2.20 -0.22
C VAL A 84 -6.98 2.42 1.21
N VAL A 85 -6.36 1.75 2.18
CA VAL A 85 -6.69 1.90 3.61
C VAL A 85 -6.52 3.35 4.04
N LEU A 86 -5.38 3.97 3.69
CA LEU A 86 -5.10 5.38 3.98
C LEU A 86 -6.09 6.32 3.27
N ALA A 87 -6.41 6.05 2.00
CA ALA A 87 -7.37 6.87 1.26
C ALA A 87 -8.75 6.87 1.93
N ILE A 88 -9.25 5.69 2.35
CA ILE A 88 -10.54 5.57 3.05
C ILE A 88 -10.51 6.28 4.42
N ALA A 89 -9.41 6.15 5.14
CA ALA A 89 -9.23 6.75 6.48
C ALA A 89 -9.11 8.28 6.42
N LEU A 90 -8.38 8.82 5.45
CA LEU A 90 -8.08 10.25 5.32
C LEU A 90 -9.14 11.03 4.53
N TYR A 91 -9.99 10.34 3.74
CA TYR A 91 -11.07 10.97 2.98
C TYR A 91 -11.96 11.97 3.75
N PRO A 92 -12.43 11.70 5.00
CA PRO A 92 -13.21 12.68 5.74
C PRO A 92 -12.44 13.97 6.02
N ILE A 93 -11.12 13.89 6.21
CA ILE A 93 -10.24 15.05 6.45
C ILE A 93 -10.11 15.88 5.18
N THR A 94 -9.88 15.24 4.02
CA THR A 94 -9.82 15.97 2.74
C THR A 94 -11.16 16.65 2.43
N ARG A 95 -12.29 15.99 2.71
CA ARG A 95 -13.60 16.64 2.54
C ARG A 95 -13.77 17.84 3.48
N TRP A 96 -13.37 17.72 4.74
CA TRP A 96 -13.42 18.82 5.70
C TRP A 96 -12.58 20.02 5.25
N ILE A 97 -11.33 19.78 4.83
CA ILE A 97 -10.43 20.80 4.28
C ILE A 97 -11.04 21.45 3.03
N ALA A 98 -11.54 20.65 2.08
CA ALA A 98 -12.18 21.16 0.86
C ALA A 98 -13.37 22.09 1.16
N THR A 99 -14.24 21.71 2.10
CA THR A 99 -15.40 22.54 2.49
C THR A 99 -15.01 23.81 3.24
N ARG A 100 -13.94 23.79 4.04
CA ARG A 100 -13.47 24.95 4.81
C ARG A 100 -12.73 25.97 3.95
N LEU A 101 -11.93 25.50 2.99
CA LEU A 101 -11.12 26.34 2.11
C LEU A 101 -11.80 26.67 0.78
N GLY A 102 -12.94 26.03 0.47
CA GLY A 102 -13.64 26.21 -0.80
C GLY A 102 -12.87 25.72 -2.02
N ILE A 103 -11.90 24.83 -1.83
CA ILE A 103 -11.04 24.28 -2.89
C ILE A 103 -11.61 22.98 -3.44
N SER A 104 -11.20 22.61 -4.67
CA SER A 104 -11.60 21.33 -5.25
C SER A 104 -11.05 20.15 -4.44
N GLY A 105 -11.77 19.02 -4.44
CA GLY A 105 -11.37 17.83 -3.68
C GLY A 105 -9.97 17.32 -4.01
N GLY A 106 -9.53 17.46 -5.27
CA GLY A 106 -8.17 17.09 -5.70
C GLY A 106 -7.08 17.97 -5.06
N TRP A 107 -7.27 19.29 -5.04
CA TRP A 107 -6.33 20.21 -4.38
C TRP A 107 -6.29 20.01 -2.87
N SER A 108 -7.43 19.68 -2.26
CA SER A 108 -7.47 19.37 -0.84
C SER A 108 -6.70 18.08 -0.51
N ALA A 109 -6.78 17.07 -1.38
CA ALA A 109 -6.06 15.82 -1.18
C ALA A 109 -4.54 16.02 -1.33
N THR A 110 -4.09 16.78 -2.33
CA THR A 110 -2.66 17.08 -2.51
C THR A 110 -2.11 17.92 -1.37
N LEU A 111 -2.85 18.93 -0.89
CA LEU A 111 -2.45 19.74 0.27
C LEU A 111 -2.27 18.86 1.52
N LEU A 112 -3.22 17.97 1.80
CA LEU A 112 -3.15 17.08 2.95
C LEU A 112 -1.94 16.14 2.85
N VAL A 113 -1.73 15.52 1.70
CA VAL A 113 -0.60 14.59 1.50
C VAL A 113 0.73 15.30 1.61
N LEU A 114 0.88 16.50 1.03
CA LEU A 114 2.09 17.30 1.18
C LEU A 114 2.35 17.67 2.64
N ALA A 115 1.32 18.05 3.39
CA ALA A 115 1.45 18.34 4.81
C ALA A 115 1.91 17.09 5.60
N ILE A 116 1.34 15.92 5.32
CA ILE A 116 1.73 14.66 5.96
C ILE A 116 3.17 14.27 5.59
N LEU A 117 3.55 14.39 4.31
CA LEU A 117 4.90 14.10 3.85
C LEU A 117 5.93 15.05 4.45
N ALA A 118 5.60 16.33 4.61
CA ALA A 118 6.48 17.29 5.29
C ALA A 118 6.59 16.95 6.79
N LEU A 119 5.47 16.66 7.45
CA LEU A 119 5.45 16.39 8.89
C LEU A 119 6.15 15.08 9.26
N LEU A 120 5.92 14.00 8.50
CA LEU A 120 6.46 12.67 8.78
C LEU A 120 7.74 12.38 7.99
N GLY A 121 7.82 12.80 6.73
CA GLY A 121 8.96 12.52 5.85
C GLY A 121 10.21 13.28 6.26
N THR A 122 10.11 14.55 6.68
CA THR A 122 11.28 15.34 7.10
C THR A 122 12.04 14.72 8.28
N PRO A 123 11.42 14.44 9.45
CA PRO A 123 12.15 13.84 10.56
C PRO A 123 12.65 12.43 10.22
N THR A 124 11.89 11.67 9.40
CA THR A 124 12.31 10.35 8.92
C THR A 124 13.60 10.42 8.11
N VAL A 125 13.68 11.34 7.14
CA VAL A 125 14.87 11.50 6.30
C VAL A 125 16.04 12.04 7.11
N MET A 126 15.81 12.97 8.05
CA MET A 126 16.87 13.44 8.95
C MET A 126 17.44 12.31 9.82
N LEU A 127 16.58 11.55 10.48
CA LEU A 127 17.00 10.40 11.30
C LEU A 127 17.71 9.34 10.46
N GLY A 128 17.21 9.06 9.25
CA GLY A 128 17.84 8.14 8.31
C GLY A 128 19.25 8.57 7.91
N MET A 129 19.45 9.86 7.61
CA MET A 129 20.76 10.40 7.27
C MET A 129 21.73 10.34 8.46
N SER A 130 21.29 10.72 9.66
CA SER A 130 22.12 10.63 10.87
C SER A 130 22.54 9.19 11.16
N PHE A 131 21.63 8.23 11.00
CA PHE A 131 21.94 6.82 11.20
C PHE A 131 22.96 6.28 10.19
N ILE A 132 22.84 6.69 8.93
CA ILE A 132 23.81 6.34 7.88
C ILE A 132 25.19 6.92 8.23
N ASP A 133 25.27 8.20 8.59
CA ASP A 133 26.52 8.85 8.96
C ASP A 133 27.19 8.17 10.16
N ASP A 134 26.42 7.81 11.19
CA ASP A 134 26.93 7.11 12.37
C ASP A 134 27.43 5.70 12.03
N MET A 135 26.73 4.97 11.15
CA MET A 135 27.20 3.68 10.66
C MET A 135 28.50 3.81 9.85
N LEU A 136 28.61 4.81 8.97
CA LEU A 136 29.83 5.05 8.19
C LEU A 136 31.00 5.42 9.11
N ARG A 137 30.77 6.25 10.13
CA ARG A 137 31.79 6.61 11.13
C ARG A 137 32.22 5.41 11.97
N ALA A 138 31.27 4.60 12.43
CA ALA A 138 31.57 3.38 13.19
C ALA A 138 32.37 2.38 12.35
N TYR A 139 31.97 2.19 11.08
CA TYR A 139 32.70 1.33 10.15
C TYR A 139 34.13 1.84 9.89
N GLY A 140 34.30 3.15 9.69
CA GLY A 140 35.62 3.78 9.55
C GLY A 140 36.48 3.59 10.80
N ALA A 141 35.94 3.88 11.98
CA ALA A 141 36.67 3.75 13.24
C ALA A 141 37.06 2.29 13.59
N VAL A 142 36.25 1.31 13.18
CA VAL A 142 36.60 -0.12 13.29
C VAL A 142 37.73 -0.48 12.32
N MET A 143 37.71 0.03 11.09
CA MET A 143 38.77 -0.19 10.10
C MET A 143 40.08 0.50 10.48
N ASP A 144 39.99 1.68 11.08
CA ASP A 144 41.14 2.46 11.55
C ASP A 144 41.69 1.98 12.91
N GLY A 145 41.05 0.98 13.53
CA GLY A 145 41.46 0.43 14.83
C GLY A 145 41.32 1.39 16.02
N THR A 146 40.55 2.48 15.86
CA THR A 146 40.38 3.56 16.86
C THR A 146 39.09 3.43 17.68
N PHE A 147 38.25 2.43 17.38
CA PHE A 147 36.98 2.22 18.07
C PHE A 147 37.19 1.66 19.48
N HIS A 148 37.28 2.54 20.48
CA HIS A 148 37.27 2.17 21.89
C HIS A 148 35.83 2.11 22.42
N LEU A 149 35.37 0.92 22.81
CA LEU A 149 34.11 0.78 23.55
C LEU A 149 34.29 1.37 24.95
N PRO A 150 33.52 2.40 25.35
CA PRO A 150 33.58 2.91 26.71
C PRO A 150 33.12 1.82 27.70
N PRO A 151 33.73 1.76 28.91
CA PRO A 151 33.35 0.78 29.92
C PRO A 151 31.88 0.95 30.33
N PRO A 152 31.18 -0.13 30.70
CA PRO A 152 29.79 -0.05 31.15
C PRO A 152 29.73 0.78 32.44
N GLY A 153 28.75 1.67 32.57
CA GLY A 153 28.53 2.39 33.82
C GLY A 153 27.97 1.48 34.91
N ASP A 154 28.29 1.76 36.18
CA ASP A 154 27.89 0.94 37.35
C ASP A 154 26.36 0.70 37.44
N ASN A 155 25.56 1.61 36.88
CA ASN A 155 24.09 1.51 36.80
C ASN A 155 23.58 0.32 35.97
N VAL A 156 24.41 -0.27 35.09
CA VAL A 156 24.04 -1.45 34.28
C VAL A 156 24.11 -2.73 35.11
N ALA A 157 24.94 -2.78 36.15
CA ALA A 157 25.08 -3.93 37.04
C ALA A 157 23.85 -4.10 37.97
N GLU A 158 23.13 -3.03 38.26
CA GLU A 158 21.96 -3.03 39.17
C GLU A 158 20.67 -3.54 38.52
N TRP A 159 20.68 -3.91 37.22
CA TRP A 159 19.49 -4.41 36.54
C TRP A 159 19.11 -5.82 37.02
N PRO A 160 17.89 -6.01 37.58
CA PRO A 160 17.55 -7.18 38.41
C PRO A 160 17.43 -8.50 37.65
N LEU A 161 17.46 -8.51 36.31
CA LEU A 161 17.35 -9.74 35.51
C LEU A 161 18.54 -10.02 34.57
N VAL A 162 19.31 -9.00 34.16
CA VAL A 162 20.33 -9.15 33.09
C VAL A 162 21.63 -8.38 33.36
N GLY A 163 21.67 -7.56 34.42
CA GLY A 163 22.77 -6.64 34.69
C GLY A 163 24.14 -7.30 34.85
N PRO A 164 24.30 -8.39 35.63
CA PRO A 164 25.60 -9.00 35.86
C PRO A 164 26.21 -9.61 34.60
N GLN A 165 25.40 -10.21 33.73
CA GLN A 165 25.84 -10.87 32.51
C GLN A 165 26.20 -9.86 31.42
N ILE A 166 25.39 -8.79 31.28
CA ILE A 166 25.67 -7.69 30.34
C ILE A 166 26.90 -6.91 30.78
N HIS A 167 27.06 -6.64 32.08
CA HIS A 167 28.24 -5.94 32.60
C HIS A 167 29.52 -6.73 32.35
N ALA A 168 29.52 -8.04 32.64
CA ALA A 168 30.69 -8.90 32.41
C ALA A 168 31.08 -8.99 30.92
N THR A 169 30.09 -9.15 30.02
CA THR A 169 30.33 -9.23 28.57
C THR A 169 30.72 -7.90 27.95
N TRP A 170 30.14 -6.78 28.40
CA TRP A 170 30.53 -5.44 27.98
C TRP A 170 31.94 -5.11 28.47
N GLN A 171 32.27 -5.47 29.70
CA GLN A 171 33.60 -5.21 30.24
C GLN A 171 34.68 -6.03 29.52
N SER A 172 34.44 -7.31 29.20
CA SER A 172 35.35 -8.10 28.37
C SER A 172 35.52 -7.52 26.95
N ALA A 173 34.43 -7.02 26.36
CA ALA A 173 34.47 -6.35 25.05
C ALA A 173 35.22 -5.01 25.10
N SER A 174 35.11 -4.26 26.21
CA SER A 174 35.83 -2.99 26.41
C SER A 174 37.32 -3.19 26.68
N ALA A 175 37.71 -4.32 27.30
CA ALA A 175 39.09 -4.63 27.64
C ALA A 175 39.91 -5.06 26.43
N ASN A 176 39.37 -5.96 25.58
CA ASN A 176 40.05 -6.47 24.38
C ASN A 176 39.04 -6.67 23.22
N LEU A 177 38.64 -5.57 22.59
CA LEU A 177 37.65 -5.59 21.51
C LEU A 177 38.08 -6.47 20.32
N ALA A 178 39.36 -6.46 19.96
CA ALA A 178 39.89 -7.24 18.84
C ALA A 178 39.87 -8.76 19.08
N GLU A 179 40.17 -9.19 20.31
CA GLU A 179 40.16 -10.61 20.70
C GLU A 179 38.73 -11.14 20.83
N PHE A 180 37.83 -10.35 21.44
CA PHE A 180 36.41 -10.67 21.54
C PHE A 180 35.72 -10.77 20.17
N ILE A 181 36.03 -9.85 19.24
CA ILE A 181 35.55 -9.91 17.85
C ILE A 181 36.09 -11.14 17.13
N GLY A 182 37.34 -11.52 17.36
CA GLY A 182 37.96 -12.72 16.77
C GLY A 182 37.30 -14.02 17.25
N GLU A 183 37.06 -14.14 18.56
CA GLU A 183 36.49 -15.34 19.18
C GLU A 183 34.99 -15.51 18.87
N HIS A 184 34.25 -14.40 18.71
CA HIS A 184 32.80 -14.40 18.44
C HIS A 184 32.44 -13.98 17.01
N GLN A 185 33.41 -13.99 16.08
CA GLN A 185 33.27 -13.41 14.74
C GLN A 185 32.05 -13.95 13.97
N GLN A 186 31.79 -15.25 14.07
CA GLN A 186 30.68 -15.91 13.37
C GLN A 186 29.32 -15.45 13.92
N GLN A 187 29.16 -15.44 15.26
CA GLN A 187 27.94 -14.99 15.93
C GLN A 187 27.70 -13.49 15.75
N LEU A 188 28.75 -12.67 15.85
CA LEU A 188 28.69 -11.23 15.59
C LEU A 188 28.27 -10.95 14.14
N ARG A 189 28.83 -11.65 13.16
CA ARG A 189 28.45 -11.50 11.75
C ARG A 189 27.01 -11.91 11.49
N ASP A 190 26.56 -13.02 12.05
CA ASP A 190 25.17 -13.49 11.86
C ASP A 190 24.17 -12.55 12.53
N THR A 191 24.50 -12.03 13.71
CA THR A 191 23.65 -11.08 14.45
C THR A 191 23.63 -9.72 13.74
N ALA A 192 24.79 -9.23 13.29
CA ALA A 192 24.89 -8.00 12.50
C ALA A 192 24.14 -8.12 11.17
N ARG A 193 24.22 -9.26 10.48
CA ARG A 193 23.45 -9.52 9.25
C ARG A 193 21.94 -9.52 9.50
N ARG A 194 21.48 -10.18 10.57
CA ARG A 194 20.05 -10.16 10.96
C ARG A 194 19.59 -8.74 11.28
N ALA A 195 20.34 -8.02 12.11
CA ALA A 195 20.05 -6.63 12.45
C ALA A 195 20.02 -5.74 11.19
N ALA A 196 21.01 -5.84 10.31
CA ALA A 196 21.06 -5.10 9.06
C ALA A 196 19.86 -5.43 8.15
N SER A 197 19.51 -6.72 8.03
CA SER A 197 18.35 -7.13 7.22
C SER A 197 17.01 -6.64 7.80
N ALA A 198 16.87 -6.64 9.13
CA ALA A 198 15.69 -6.11 9.81
C ALA A 198 15.59 -4.59 9.64
N LEU A 199 16.71 -3.87 9.77
CA LEU A 199 16.78 -2.43 9.54
C LEU A 199 16.46 -2.07 8.09
N LEU A 200 17.07 -2.76 7.11
CA LEU A 200 16.78 -2.56 5.69
C LEU A 200 15.32 -2.87 5.36
N GLY A 201 14.75 -3.92 5.98
CA GLY A 201 13.33 -4.24 5.88
C GLY A 201 12.46 -3.10 6.43
N GLY A 202 12.79 -2.59 7.62
CA GLY A 202 12.11 -1.45 8.25
C GLY A 202 12.15 -0.18 7.40
N VAL A 203 13.31 0.17 6.85
CA VAL A 203 13.45 1.30 5.92
C VAL A 203 12.61 1.08 4.66
N GLY A 204 12.61 -0.14 4.10
CA GLY A 204 11.78 -0.50 2.96
C GLY A 204 10.29 -0.34 3.24
N THR A 205 9.82 -0.75 4.43
CA THR A 205 8.43 -0.56 4.84
C THR A 205 8.07 0.92 5.02
N LEU A 206 8.98 1.72 5.58
CA LEU A 206 8.78 3.14 5.80
C LEU A 206 8.73 3.94 4.50
N LEU A 207 9.63 3.64 3.56
CA LEU A 207 9.60 4.20 2.21
C LEU A 207 8.31 3.79 1.47
N SER A 208 7.89 2.54 1.62
CA SER A 208 6.62 2.05 1.06
C SER A 208 5.42 2.78 1.67
N LEU A 209 5.46 3.09 2.98
CA LEU A 209 4.45 3.88 3.66
C LEU A 209 4.38 5.31 3.09
N LEU A 210 5.52 5.98 2.93
CA LEU A 210 5.58 7.31 2.31
C LEU A 210 5.06 7.30 0.87
N ALA A 211 5.44 6.30 0.07
CA ALA A 211 4.93 6.11 -1.29
C ALA A 211 3.42 5.85 -1.30
N SER A 212 2.90 5.10 -0.32
CA SER A 212 1.47 4.82 -0.20
C SER A 212 0.64 6.07 0.09
N PHE A 213 1.18 7.06 0.82
CA PHE A 213 0.50 8.36 1.00
C PHE A 213 0.34 9.13 -0.31
N ILE A 214 1.33 9.08 -1.19
CA ILE A 214 1.27 9.72 -2.52
C ILE A 214 0.14 9.09 -3.34
N ILE A 215 0.09 7.76 -3.38
CA ILE A 215 -0.92 7.01 -4.14
C ILE A 215 -2.31 7.20 -3.52
N ALA A 216 -2.41 7.20 -2.18
CA ALA A 216 -3.63 7.52 -1.47
C ALA A 216 -4.13 8.93 -1.83
N GLY A 217 -3.22 9.91 -1.97
CA GLY A 217 -3.53 11.25 -2.46
C GLY A 217 -4.20 11.26 -3.83
N VAL A 218 -3.64 10.51 -4.78
CA VAL A 218 -4.23 10.34 -6.12
C VAL A 218 -5.60 9.67 -6.01
N MET A 219 -5.73 8.59 -5.25
CA MET A 219 -7.01 7.91 -5.03
C MET A 219 -8.08 8.83 -4.43
N MET A 220 -7.71 9.66 -3.45
CA MET A 220 -8.61 10.61 -2.82
C MET A 220 -9.10 11.70 -3.79
N ALA A 221 -8.25 12.13 -4.72
CA ALA A 221 -8.64 13.08 -5.77
C ALA A 221 -9.75 12.51 -6.68
N TYR A 222 -9.76 11.19 -6.89
CA TYR A 222 -10.76 10.47 -7.70
C TYR A 222 -11.76 9.65 -6.84
N ALA A 223 -11.92 9.99 -5.56
CA ALA A 223 -12.74 9.19 -4.64
C ALA A 223 -14.23 9.15 -5.03
N GLN A 224 -14.80 10.25 -5.54
CA GLN A 224 -16.21 10.32 -5.95
C GLN A 224 -16.58 9.33 -7.08
N PRO A 225 -15.89 9.34 -8.24
CA PRO A 225 -16.15 8.31 -9.26
C PRO A 225 -15.75 6.91 -8.79
N GLY A 226 -14.74 6.78 -7.93
CA GLY A 226 -14.33 5.52 -7.32
C GLY A 226 -15.44 4.88 -6.48
N GLU A 227 -16.05 5.65 -5.57
CA GLU A 227 -17.15 5.19 -4.71
C GLU A 227 -18.33 4.67 -5.52
N SER A 228 -18.76 5.41 -6.55
CA SER A 228 -19.87 4.99 -7.42
C SER A 228 -19.57 3.70 -8.18
N THR A 229 -18.31 3.47 -8.54
CA THR A 229 -17.86 2.25 -9.23
C THR A 229 -17.84 1.08 -8.28
N THR A 230 -17.30 1.27 -7.08
CA THR A 230 -17.26 0.24 -6.04
C THR A 230 -18.68 -0.17 -5.62
N GLN A 231 -19.59 0.77 -5.40
CA GLN A 231 -20.99 0.46 -5.10
C GLN A 231 -21.64 -0.40 -6.20
N ARG A 232 -21.43 -0.08 -7.48
CA ARG A 232 -21.94 -0.90 -8.60
C ARG A 232 -21.38 -2.33 -8.58
N ILE A 233 -20.11 -2.50 -8.22
CA ILE A 233 -19.50 -3.83 -8.08
C ILE A 233 -20.17 -4.60 -6.94
N PHE A 234 -20.32 -3.98 -5.77
CA PHE A 234 -20.99 -4.59 -4.62
C PHE A 234 -22.43 -4.98 -4.93
N ARG A 235 -23.21 -4.10 -5.57
CA ARG A 235 -24.58 -4.39 -6.01
C ARG A 235 -24.64 -5.55 -6.98
N ARG A 236 -23.66 -5.68 -7.88
CA ARG A 236 -23.62 -6.76 -8.88
C ARG A 236 -23.27 -8.11 -8.28
N ILE A 237 -22.45 -8.15 -7.23
CA ILE A 237 -22.02 -9.39 -6.57
C ILE A 237 -23.05 -9.84 -5.53
N CYS A 238 -23.56 -8.91 -4.72
CA CYS A 238 -24.36 -9.23 -3.54
C CYS A 238 -25.86 -8.89 -3.68
N GLY A 239 -26.27 -8.28 -4.80
CA GLY A 239 -27.63 -7.76 -4.99
C GLY A 239 -27.76 -6.30 -4.54
N GLU A 240 -28.80 -5.61 -5.02
CA GLU A 240 -28.93 -4.15 -4.91
C GLU A 240 -29.12 -3.66 -3.47
N GLN A 241 -29.91 -4.35 -2.64
CA GLN A 241 -30.14 -3.98 -1.24
C GLN A 241 -28.93 -4.30 -0.34
N VAL A 242 -28.38 -5.52 -0.45
CA VAL A 242 -27.28 -5.96 0.44
C VAL A 242 -25.94 -5.33 0.04
N GLY A 243 -25.76 -5.00 -1.24
CA GLY A 243 -24.51 -4.43 -1.76
C GLY A 243 -24.16 -3.06 -1.18
N ASP A 244 -25.13 -2.16 -1.04
CA ASP A 244 -24.90 -0.82 -0.50
C ASP A 244 -24.58 -0.86 1.01
N ASP A 245 -25.28 -1.71 1.76
CA ASP A 245 -25.01 -1.93 3.18
C ASP A 245 -23.61 -2.51 3.39
N LEU A 246 -23.25 -3.56 2.64
CA LEU A 246 -21.91 -4.17 2.69
C LEU A 246 -20.79 -3.18 2.37
N HIS A 247 -20.98 -2.31 1.36
CA HIS A 247 -20.02 -1.27 1.02
C HIS A 247 -19.82 -0.31 2.21
N THR A 248 -20.92 0.16 2.80
CA THR A 248 -20.89 1.10 3.93
C THR A 248 -20.25 0.47 5.17
N LEU A 249 -20.60 -0.77 5.50
CA LEU A 249 -19.99 -1.54 6.58
C LEU A 249 -18.48 -1.75 6.36
N SER A 250 -18.06 -2.05 5.13
CA SER A 250 -16.65 -2.24 4.80
C SER A 250 -15.84 -0.96 5.02
N VAL A 251 -16.35 0.17 4.54
CA VAL A 251 -15.74 1.50 4.75
C VAL A 251 -15.67 1.84 6.24
N ALA A 252 -16.74 1.60 6.99
CA ALA A 252 -16.77 1.84 8.43
C ALA A 252 -15.76 0.97 9.19
N THR A 253 -15.59 -0.29 8.78
CA THR A 253 -14.64 -1.22 9.39
C THR A 253 -13.19 -0.75 9.18
N VAL A 254 -12.82 -0.39 7.95
CA VAL A 254 -11.49 0.14 7.64
C VAL A 254 -11.21 1.41 8.45
N ARG A 255 -12.20 2.32 8.52
CA ARG A 255 -12.06 3.55 9.31
C ARG A 255 -11.95 3.26 10.81
N SER A 256 -12.69 2.29 11.34
CA SER A 256 -12.62 1.89 12.75
C SER A 256 -11.22 1.38 13.11
N VAL A 257 -10.63 0.53 12.27
CA VAL A 257 -9.25 0.04 12.46
C VAL A 257 -8.24 1.18 12.42
N ALA A 258 -8.36 2.10 11.46
CA ALA A 258 -7.47 3.26 11.36
C ALA A 258 -7.57 4.17 12.60
N MET A 259 -8.78 4.43 13.09
CA MET A 259 -9.00 5.19 14.33
C MET A 259 -8.43 4.45 15.55
N GLY A 260 -8.48 3.12 15.56
CA GLY A 260 -7.84 2.28 16.58
C GLY A 260 -6.33 2.51 16.66
N VAL A 261 -5.62 2.50 15.52
CA VAL A 261 -4.16 2.74 15.48
C VAL A 261 -3.80 4.12 16.04
N VAL A 262 -4.55 5.15 15.65
CA VAL A 262 -4.35 6.51 16.17
C VAL A 262 -4.62 6.57 17.68
N GLY A 263 -5.66 5.89 18.15
CA GLY A 263 -6.02 5.83 19.58
C GLY A 263 -4.94 5.15 20.43
N VAL A 264 -4.39 4.02 19.97
CA VAL A 264 -3.29 3.34 20.66
C VAL A 264 -2.05 4.23 20.71
N SER A 265 -1.70 4.88 19.60
CA SER A 265 -0.56 5.79 19.52
C SER A 265 -0.70 6.97 20.49
N PHE A 266 -1.92 7.49 20.65
CA PHE A 266 -2.22 8.56 21.59
C PHE A 266 -2.02 8.13 23.05
N ILE A 267 -2.54 6.96 23.44
CA ILE A 267 -2.36 6.42 24.80
C ILE A 267 -0.87 6.16 25.07
N GLN A 268 -0.16 5.57 24.12
CA GLN A 268 1.29 5.33 24.22
C GLN A 268 2.05 6.64 24.44
N ALA A 269 1.78 7.67 23.65
CA ALA A 269 2.44 8.97 23.77
C ALA A 269 2.17 9.63 25.13
N LEU A 270 0.94 9.51 25.65
CA LEU A 270 0.58 10.00 26.97
C LEU A 270 1.38 9.28 28.07
N LEU A 271 1.40 7.94 28.04
CA LEU A 271 2.11 7.12 29.02
C LEU A 271 3.62 7.39 28.99
N LEU A 272 4.23 7.44 27.80
CA LEU A 272 5.65 7.78 27.65
C LEU A 272 5.93 9.21 28.09
N GLY A 273 5.06 10.17 27.78
CA GLY A 273 5.20 11.56 28.22
C GLY A 273 5.18 11.70 29.75
N VAL A 274 4.28 10.98 30.43
CA VAL A 274 4.26 10.91 31.89
C VAL A 274 5.52 10.23 32.42
N GLY A 275 5.99 9.15 31.77
CA GLY A 275 7.24 8.50 32.10
C GLY A 275 8.45 9.44 32.02
N PHE A 276 8.55 10.26 30.96
CA PHE A 276 9.62 11.24 30.80
C PHE A 276 9.56 12.37 31.83
N LEU A 277 8.35 12.80 32.23
CA LEU A 277 8.15 13.75 33.33
C LEU A 277 8.66 13.18 34.66
N LEU A 278 8.33 11.92 34.98
CA LEU A 278 8.78 11.26 36.21
C LEU A 278 10.29 10.98 36.21
N ALA A 279 10.87 10.68 35.05
CA ALA A 279 12.31 10.44 34.88
C ALA A 279 13.16 11.72 34.87
N GLY A 280 12.55 12.91 34.96
CA GLY A 280 13.26 14.19 34.99
C GLY A 280 13.98 14.54 33.68
N ILE A 281 13.56 13.97 32.55
CA ILE A 281 14.22 14.20 31.26
C ILE A 281 13.91 15.63 30.78
N PRO A 282 14.91 16.41 30.35
CA PRO A 282 14.65 17.73 29.79
C PRO A 282 13.76 17.63 28.55
N ILE A 283 12.72 18.46 28.50
CA ILE A 283 11.77 18.58 27.37
C ILE A 283 10.84 17.35 27.16
N PRO A 284 10.12 16.89 28.21
CA PRO A 284 9.27 15.69 28.11
C PRO A 284 8.12 15.85 27.11
N GLY A 285 7.63 17.08 26.90
CA GLY A 285 6.56 17.37 25.94
C GLY A 285 6.95 17.12 24.49
N ILE A 286 8.17 17.51 24.08
CA ILE A 286 8.63 17.26 22.70
C ILE A 286 8.87 15.76 22.49
N LEU A 287 9.43 15.06 23.48
CA LEU A 287 9.63 13.61 23.44
C LEU A 287 8.30 12.84 23.39
N ALA A 288 7.27 13.29 24.10
CA ALA A 288 5.93 12.72 24.02
C ALA A 288 5.32 12.89 22.61
N VAL A 289 5.49 14.06 21.99
CA VAL A 289 5.06 14.30 20.59
C VAL A 289 5.85 13.43 19.61
N ALA A 290 7.16 13.29 19.80
CA ALA A 290 7.96 12.38 18.99
C ALA A 290 7.49 10.93 19.14
N ALA A 291 7.18 10.48 20.35
CA ALA A 291 6.63 9.15 20.63
C ALA A 291 5.25 8.94 20.00
N LEU A 292 4.40 9.98 19.96
CA LEU A 292 3.13 9.97 19.24
C LEU A 292 3.34 9.72 17.74
N LEU A 293 4.25 10.48 17.13
CA LEU A 293 4.56 10.35 15.71
C LEU A 293 5.13 8.96 15.38
N LEU A 294 6.05 8.46 16.22
CA LEU A 294 6.63 7.12 16.07
C LEU A 294 5.58 6.01 16.23
N GLY A 295 4.64 6.16 17.17
CA GLY A 295 3.52 5.23 17.35
C GLY A 295 2.61 5.18 16.11
N ILE A 296 2.28 6.34 15.53
CA ILE A 296 1.46 6.43 14.31
C ILE A 296 2.17 5.76 13.12
N VAL A 297 3.48 5.94 13.01
CA VAL A 297 4.32 5.33 11.96
C VAL A 297 4.54 3.83 12.22
N GLN A 298 4.06 3.29 13.34
CA GLN A 298 4.22 1.90 13.76
C GLN A 298 5.69 1.46 13.76
N VAL A 299 6.61 2.37 14.12
CA VAL A 299 8.00 2.00 14.31
C VAL A 299 8.06 1.04 15.50
N PRO A 300 8.57 -0.20 15.31
CA PRO A 300 8.67 -1.15 16.42
C PRO A 300 9.55 -0.56 17.52
N ALA A 301 9.08 -0.59 18.77
CA ALA A 301 9.85 -0.14 19.95
C ALA A 301 10.89 -1.20 20.40
N ALA A 302 11.53 -1.87 19.44
CA ALA A 302 12.50 -2.93 19.69
C ALA A 302 13.87 -2.37 20.09
#